data_AF-A0A2P5KVP0-F1
#
_entry.id   AF-A0A2P5KVP0-F1
#
_cell.length_a   1.000
_cell.length_b   1.000
_cell.length_c   1.000
_cell.angle_alpha   90.00
_cell.angle_beta   90.00
_cell.angle_gamma   90.00
#
_symmetry.space_group_name_H-M   'P 1'
#
loop_
_entity.id
_entity.type
_entity.pdbx_description
1 polymer ?
#
loop_
_entity_poly.entity_id
_entity_poly.type
_entity_poly.pdbx_seq_one_letter_code
_entity_poly.pdbx_strand_id
1 'polypeptide(L)'
;MYFSTATAQAQYREGEAPTPPARADVRTLGPKDGGARYGQAIGASLVCPNIFVLPGTEALLKSYSGAELDAFKAEAQSVTLAWKKTLGCDAAADINRCRLLNDKSCSEAIKEIGTAGTVLPGLIEFRK
;
A
#
# COMPACT_ATOMS: atom_id res chain seq x y z
N MET A 1 -12.20 -19.13 44.66
CA MET A 1 -11.14 -19.03 43.65
C MET A 1 -11.77 -18.48 42.39
N TYR A 2 -11.29 -17.33 41.93
CA TYR A 2 -11.81 -16.59 40.78
C TYR A 2 -11.22 -17.12 39.48
N PHE A 3 -12.04 -17.36 38.48
CA PHE A 3 -11.64 -17.31 37.07
C PHE A 3 -12.73 -16.58 36.28
N SER A 4 -12.54 -15.28 36.09
CA SER A 4 -13.29 -14.46 35.14
C SER A 4 -12.69 -14.63 33.75
N THR A 5 -13.41 -15.27 32.84
CA THR A 5 -13.19 -15.11 31.39
C THR A 5 -14.19 -14.08 30.87
N ALA A 6 -13.78 -12.80 30.91
CA ALA A 6 -14.53 -11.73 30.28
C ALA A 6 -14.42 -11.85 28.75
N THR A 7 -15.38 -12.53 28.13
CA THR A 7 -15.60 -12.42 26.68
C THR A 7 -16.47 -11.19 26.46
N ALA A 8 -15.83 -10.07 26.11
CA ALA A 8 -16.51 -8.89 25.62
C ALA A 8 -17.07 -9.18 24.23
N GLN A 9 -18.30 -9.68 24.15
CA GLN A 9 -19.04 -9.70 22.90
C GLN A 9 -19.68 -8.32 22.71
N ALA A 10 -19.06 -7.54 21.83
CA ALA A 10 -19.60 -6.31 21.30
C ALA A 10 -21.00 -6.57 20.72
N GLN A 11 -21.99 -5.93 21.33
CA GLN A 11 -23.35 -5.89 20.82
C GLN A 11 -23.34 -5.13 19.49
N TYR A 12 -23.57 -5.83 18.39
CA TYR A 12 -23.91 -5.19 17.12
C TYR A 12 -25.30 -4.56 17.27
N ARG A 13 -25.34 -3.24 17.43
CA ARG A 13 -26.56 -2.46 17.18
C ARG A 13 -26.73 -2.34 15.66
N GLU A 14 -27.79 -2.94 15.14
CA GLU A 14 -28.29 -2.70 13.79
C GLU A 14 -28.60 -1.20 13.64
N GLY A 15 -27.84 -0.49 12.80
CA GLY A 15 -28.15 0.89 12.43
C GLY A 15 -26.97 1.81 12.14
N GLU A 16 -25.74 1.49 12.56
CA GLU A 16 -24.58 2.32 12.25
C GLU A 16 -23.92 1.84 10.95
N ALA A 17 -23.85 2.70 9.94
CA ALA A 17 -23.07 2.42 8.73
C ALA A 17 -21.64 2.01 9.15
N PRO A 18 -21.03 0.99 8.52
CA PRO A 18 -19.67 0.61 8.86
C PRO A 18 -18.77 1.84 8.71
N THR A 19 -18.22 2.30 9.83
CA THR A 19 -17.29 3.42 9.85
C THR A 19 -16.19 3.09 8.83
N PRO A 20 -15.99 3.92 7.78
CA PRO A 20 -14.90 3.70 6.86
C PRO A 20 -13.62 3.54 7.68
N PRO A 21 -12.75 2.56 7.37
CA PRO A 21 -11.48 2.44 8.07
C PRO A 21 -10.82 3.81 8.10
N ALA A 22 -10.34 4.22 9.28
CA ALA A 22 -9.75 5.53 9.50
C ALA A 22 -8.73 5.79 8.38
N ARG A 23 -8.98 6.83 7.58
CA ARG A 23 -8.04 7.28 6.56
C ARG A 23 -6.71 7.50 7.28
N ALA A 24 -5.68 6.71 6.99
CA ALA A 24 -4.37 6.97 7.55
C ALA A 24 -3.98 8.39 7.16
N ASP A 25 -3.99 9.29 8.13
CA ASP A 25 -3.66 10.68 7.91
C ASP A 25 -2.18 10.69 7.57
N VAL A 26 -1.82 11.19 6.38
CA VAL A 26 -0.44 11.22 5.86
C VAL A 26 0.52 11.83 6.89
N ARG A 27 0.00 12.71 7.75
CA ARG A 27 0.71 13.34 8.88
C ARG A 27 1.15 12.40 10.01
N THR A 28 0.69 11.15 10.03
CA THR A 28 1.01 10.16 11.07
C THR A 28 2.02 9.11 10.63
N LEU A 29 2.37 9.06 9.34
CA LEU A 29 3.34 8.10 8.82
C LEU A 29 4.77 8.63 9.00
N GLY A 30 5.59 7.86 9.72
CA GLY A 30 7.03 8.12 9.76
C GLY A 30 7.64 8.10 8.34
N PRO A 31 8.76 8.79 8.11
CA PRO A 31 9.34 8.96 6.77
C PRO A 31 9.65 7.64 6.06
N LYS A 32 10.06 6.60 6.79
CA LYS A 32 10.27 5.27 6.22
C LYS A 32 8.96 4.64 5.73
N ASP A 33 7.91 4.63 6.55
CA ASP A 33 6.63 4.04 6.14
C ASP A 33 6.01 4.82 4.98
N GLY A 34 6.09 6.15 5.00
CA GLY A 34 5.70 6.98 3.87
C GLY A 34 6.49 6.64 2.60
N GLY A 35 7.81 6.51 2.71
CA GLY A 35 8.69 6.13 1.62
C GLY A 35 8.34 4.75 1.07
N ALA A 36 8.03 3.78 1.93
CA ALA A 36 7.64 2.44 1.53
C ALA A 36 6.33 2.43 0.72
N ARG A 37 5.31 3.19 1.16
CA ARG A 37 4.03 3.30 0.42
C ARG A 37 4.18 4.04 -0.90
N TYR A 38 5.01 5.08 -0.93
CA TYR A 38 5.38 5.74 -2.18
C TYR A 38 6.10 4.79 -3.13
N GLY A 39 7.12 4.07 -2.64
CA GLY A 39 7.88 3.11 -3.44
C GLY A 39 7.01 1.95 -3.95
N GLN A 40 6.04 1.50 -3.16
CA GLN A 40 5.04 0.53 -3.56
C GLN A 40 4.15 1.08 -4.70
N ALA A 41 3.68 2.33 -4.61
CA ALA A 41 2.88 2.97 -5.66
C ALA A 41 3.64 3.09 -6.99
N ILE A 42 4.88 3.60 -6.94
CA ILE A 42 5.74 3.71 -8.12
C ILE A 42 6.07 2.32 -8.68
N GLY A 43 6.50 1.40 -7.83
CA GLY A 43 6.80 0.02 -8.20
C GLY A 43 5.62 -0.65 -8.89
N ALA A 44 4.42 -0.57 -8.31
CA ALA A 44 3.21 -1.16 -8.86
C ALA A 44 2.88 -0.57 -10.24
N SER A 45 2.93 0.75 -10.42
CA SER A 45 2.65 1.37 -11.72
C SER A 45 3.60 0.94 -12.85
N LEU A 46 4.79 0.43 -12.52
CA LEU A 46 5.79 0.02 -13.51
C LEU A 46 5.66 -1.44 -13.92
N VAL A 47 5.07 -2.30 -13.08
CA VAL A 47 5.04 -3.75 -13.29
C VAL A 47 3.62 -4.31 -13.40
N CYS A 48 2.65 -3.64 -12.81
CA CYS A 48 1.26 -4.06 -12.80
C CYS A 48 0.53 -3.46 -13.99
N PRO A 49 -0.08 -4.28 -14.86
CA PRO A 49 -0.91 -3.76 -15.93
C PRO A 49 -2.06 -2.96 -15.34
N ASN A 50 -2.45 -1.88 -16.03
CA ASN A 50 -3.62 -1.08 -15.71
C ASN A 50 -3.59 -0.35 -14.36
N ILE A 51 -2.44 -0.31 -13.67
CA ILE A 51 -2.24 0.48 -12.45
C ILE A 51 -1.64 1.84 -12.80
N PHE A 52 -2.28 2.91 -12.33
CA PHE A 52 -1.84 4.28 -12.53
C PHE A 52 -1.61 4.97 -11.18
N VAL A 53 -0.56 5.78 -11.12
CA VAL A 53 -0.27 6.61 -9.94
C VAL A 53 -1.26 7.77 -9.88
N LEU A 54 -1.82 8.00 -8.70
CA LEU A 54 -2.73 9.11 -8.43
C LEU A 54 -2.01 10.33 -7.83
N PRO A 55 -2.63 11.52 -7.85
CA PRO A 55 -2.08 12.73 -7.23
C PRO A 55 -1.72 12.57 -5.74
N GLY A 56 -2.36 11.64 -5.03
CA GLY A 56 -2.06 11.33 -3.63
C GLY A 56 -0.61 10.88 -3.40
N THR A 57 0.01 10.21 -4.37
CA THR A 57 1.42 9.79 -4.29
C THR A 57 2.38 10.96 -4.31
N GLU A 58 2.11 11.97 -5.14
CA GLU A 58 2.92 13.19 -5.19
C GLU A 58 2.70 14.05 -3.93
N ALA A 59 1.47 14.10 -3.42
CA ALA A 59 1.17 14.77 -2.16
C ALA A 59 1.89 14.12 -0.97
N LEU A 60 2.02 12.79 -0.97
CA LEU A 60 2.78 12.04 0.03
C LEU A 60 4.26 12.45 0.05
N LEU A 61 4.91 12.51 -1.12
CA LEU A 61 6.31 12.99 -1.23
C LEU A 61 6.48 14.41 -0.66
N LYS A 62 5.55 15.31 -0.98
CA LYS A 62 5.57 16.72 -0.53
C LYS A 62 5.33 16.90 0.97
N SER A 63 4.91 15.85 1.67
CA SER A 63 4.66 15.89 3.11
C SER A 63 5.94 15.80 3.95
N TYR A 64 7.08 15.45 3.33
CA TYR A 64 8.37 15.31 4.01
C TYR A 64 9.37 16.36 3.54
N SER A 65 10.29 16.76 4.43
CA SER A 65 11.33 17.75 4.13
C SER A 65 12.62 17.47 4.91
N GLY A 66 13.74 18.07 4.50
CA GLY A 66 15.03 17.91 5.18
C GLY A 66 15.45 16.45 5.36
N ALA A 67 15.94 16.10 6.55
CA ALA A 67 16.40 14.74 6.87
C ALA A 67 15.29 13.68 6.76
N GLU A 68 14.03 14.06 7.02
CA GLU A 68 12.90 13.14 6.84
C GLU A 68 12.66 12.81 5.36
N LEU A 69 12.83 13.80 4.48
CA LEU A 69 12.73 13.58 3.04
C LEU A 69 13.84 12.66 2.53
N ASP A 70 15.05 12.77 3.08
CA ASP A 70 16.16 11.89 2.72
C ASP A 70 15.88 10.44 3.14
N ALA A 71 15.39 10.23 4.38
CA ALA A 71 14.96 8.91 4.85
C ALA A 71 13.81 8.34 4.03
N PHE A 72 12.82 9.17 3.69
CA PHE A 72 11.71 8.83 2.80
C PHE A 72 12.21 8.37 1.44
N LYS A 73 13.07 9.15 0.79
CA LYS A 73 13.58 8.87 -0.56
C LYS A 73 14.43 7.60 -0.57
N ALA A 74 15.25 7.38 0.45
CA ALA A 74 16.05 6.17 0.58
C ALA A 74 15.15 4.92 0.65
N GLU A 75 14.11 4.95 1.49
CA GLU A 75 13.17 3.84 1.61
C GLU A 75 12.36 3.63 0.32
N ALA A 76 11.85 4.72 -0.27
CA ALA A 76 11.13 4.70 -1.54
C ALA A 76 11.95 4.07 -2.67
N GLN A 77 13.22 4.44 -2.78
CA GLN A 77 14.13 3.86 -3.78
C GLN A 77 14.36 2.37 -3.53
N SER A 78 14.58 1.98 -2.28
CA SER A 78 14.77 0.58 -1.89
C SER A 78 13.56 -0.28 -2.27
N VAL A 79 12.36 0.14 -1.89
CA VAL A 79 11.11 -0.58 -2.20
C VAL A 79 10.83 -0.61 -3.69
N THR A 80 11.00 0.51 -4.40
CA THR A 80 10.80 0.54 -5.86
C THR A 80 11.75 -0.44 -6.57
N LEU A 81 13.02 -0.51 -6.14
CA LEU A 81 13.99 -1.43 -6.70
C LEU A 81 13.61 -2.89 -6.41
N ALA A 82 13.12 -3.18 -5.20
CA ALA A 82 12.63 -4.52 -4.85
C ALA A 82 11.46 -4.93 -5.76
N TRP A 83 10.48 -4.05 -5.96
CA TRP A 83 9.37 -4.28 -6.90
C TRP A 83 9.88 -4.61 -8.31
N LYS A 84 10.79 -3.80 -8.85
CA LYS A 84 11.40 -4.05 -10.18
C LYS A 84 12.16 -5.37 -10.26
N LYS A 85 12.89 -5.76 -9.22
CA LYS A 85 13.68 -7.00 -9.23
C LYS A 85 12.80 -8.24 -9.05
N THR A 86 11.82 -8.17 -8.17
CA THR A 86 10.96 -9.31 -7.84
C THR A 86 9.91 -9.56 -8.92
N LEU A 87 9.43 -8.50 -9.58
CA LEU A 87 8.33 -8.57 -10.54
C LEU A 87 8.76 -8.24 -11.98
N GLY A 88 9.99 -7.74 -12.17
CA GLY A 88 10.69 -7.73 -13.45
C GLY A 88 11.15 -9.14 -13.80
N CYS A 89 10.19 -10.01 -14.05
CA CYS A 89 10.45 -11.38 -14.47
C CYS A 89 10.72 -11.46 -15.97
N ASP A 90 11.66 -12.34 -16.33
CA ASP A 90 11.77 -12.86 -17.69
C ASP A 90 10.65 -13.85 -17.99
N ALA A 91 9.60 -13.38 -18.68
CA ALA A 91 8.47 -14.20 -19.09
C ALA A 91 8.89 -15.36 -20.02
N ALA A 92 10.05 -15.29 -20.69
CA ALA A 92 10.56 -16.38 -21.50
C ALA A 92 11.13 -17.54 -20.64
N ALA A 93 11.54 -17.25 -19.41
CA ALA A 93 12.09 -18.24 -18.48
C ALA A 93 10.98 -18.98 -17.70
N ASP A 94 9.94 -18.28 -17.23
CA ASP A 94 8.81 -18.89 -16.52
C ASP A 94 7.56 -17.97 -16.47
N ILE A 95 6.80 -17.95 -17.58
CA ILE A 95 5.61 -17.11 -17.72
C ILE A 95 4.56 -17.33 -16.60
N ASN A 96 4.43 -18.57 -16.12
CA ASN A 96 3.38 -18.94 -15.16
C ASN A 96 3.68 -18.41 -13.76
N ARG A 97 4.91 -18.61 -13.27
CA ARG A 97 5.34 -18.07 -11.98
C ARG A 97 5.22 -16.55 -11.93
N CYS A 98 5.58 -15.91 -13.03
CA CYS A 98 5.63 -14.46 -13.10
C CYS A 98 4.27 -13.82 -13.16
N ARG A 99 3.35 -14.44 -13.91
CA ARG A 99 1.94 -14.08 -13.84
C ARG A 99 1.41 -14.18 -12.41
N LEU A 100 1.67 -15.28 -11.71
CA LEU A 100 1.18 -15.46 -10.33
C LEU A 100 1.76 -14.44 -9.35
N LEU A 101 3.06 -14.13 -9.45
CA LEU A 101 3.72 -13.13 -8.60
C LEU A 101 3.17 -11.73 -8.88
N ASN A 102 2.97 -11.37 -10.14
CA ASN A 102 2.40 -10.09 -10.53
C ASN A 102 0.95 -10.01 -10.06
N ASP A 103 0.09 -10.97 -10.39
CA ASP A 103 -1.33 -10.98 -9.99
C ASP A 103 -1.49 -10.81 -8.48
N LYS A 104 -0.70 -11.54 -7.69
CA LYS A 104 -0.74 -11.44 -6.22
C LYS A 104 -0.24 -10.09 -5.74
N SER A 105 0.93 -9.64 -6.19
CA SER A 105 1.53 -8.38 -5.71
C SER A 105 0.70 -7.17 -6.11
N CYS A 106 0.18 -7.16 -7.34
CA CYS A 106 -0.70 -6.11 -7.85
C CYS A 106 -2.04 -6.10 -7.11
N SER A 107 -2.63 -7.26 -6.81
CA SER A 107 -3.85 -7.34 -6.01
C SER A 107 -3.65 -6.78 -4.61
N GLU A 108 -2.55 -7.11 -3.94
CA GLU A 108 -2.25 -6.57 -2.60
C GLU A 108 -1.97 -5.07 -2.64
N ALA A 109 -1.25 -4.55 -3.64
CA ALA A 109 -1.09 -3.11 -3.80
C ALA A 109 -2.43 -2.38 -3.95
N ILE A 110 -3.36 -2.92 -4.75
CA ILE A 110 -4.70 -2.33 -4.89
C ILE A 110 -5.45 -2.35 -3.55
N LYS A 111 -5.36 -3.44 -2.78
CA LYS A 111 -6.01 -3.55 -1.46
C LYS A 111 -5.43 -2.61 -0.41
N GLU A 112 -4.13 -2.36 -0.45
CA GLU A 112 -3.47 -1.54 0.57
C GLU A 112 -3.52 -0.04 0.24
N ILE A 113 -3.23 0.32 -1.01
CA ILE A 113 -2.96 1.70 -1.44
C ILE A 113 -3.80 2.17 -2.63
N GLY A 114 -4.73 1.34 -3.11
CA GLY A 114 -5.73 1.72 -4.11
C GLY A 114 -6.71 2.78 -3.59
N THR A 115 -7.62 3.25 -4.44
CA THR A 115 -8.62 4.27 -4.08
C THR A 115 -9.46 3.89 -2.85
N ALA A 116 -9.78 2.61 -2.69
CA ALA A 116 -10.48 2.04 -1.54
C ALA A 116 -9.54 1.23 -0.62
N GLY A 117 -8.24 1.53 -0.65
CA GLY A 117 -7.23 0.79 0.09
C GLY A 117 -7.37 0.91 1.62
N THR A 118 -6.87 -0.09 2.34
CA THR A 118 -7.02 -0.19 3.80
C THR A 118 -5.87 0.43 4.59
N VAL A 119 -4.72 0.69 3.96
CA VAL A 119 -3.51 1.16 4.65
C VAL A 119 -3.26 2.64 4.37
N LEU A 120 -3.05 3.00 3.11
CA LEU A 120 -2.89 4.39 2.70
C LEU A 120 -3.60 4.59 1.36
N PRO A 121 -4.92 4.77 1.36
CA PRO A 121 -5.71 4.80 0.14
C PRO A 121 -5.37 5.99 -0.77
N GLY A 122 -5.65 5.82 -2.07
CA GLY A 122 -5.60 6.90 -3.05
C GLY A 122 -4.21 7.21 -3.60
N LEU A 123 -3.24 6.30 -3.45
CA LEU A 123 -1.92 6.43 -4.09
C LEU A 123 -1.93 5.91 -5.52
N ILE A 124 -2.72 4.87 -5.78
CA ILE A 124 -2.88 4.28 -7.10
C ILE A 124 -4.34 4.02 -7.43
N GLU A 125 -4.62 3.81 -8.70
CA GLU A 125 -5.89 3.28 -9.17
C GLU A 125 -5.70 2.19 -10.22
N PHE A 126 -6.68 1.29 -10.29
CA PHE A 126 -6.76 0.29 -11.33
C PHE A 126 -7.83 0.69 -12.35
N ARG A 127 -7.44 0.82 -13.62
CA ARG A 127 -8.35 1.19 -14.73
C ARG A 127 -8.46 0.02 -15.71
N LYS A 128 -9.63 -0.61 -15.79
CA LYS A 128 -9.88 -1.69 -16.76
C LYS A 128 -9.95 -1.18 -18.19
#